data_AF-A0AAN8YEH6-F1
#
_entry.id   AF-A0AAN8YEH6-F1
#
_cell.length_a   1.000
_cell.length_b   1.000
_cell.length_c   1.000
_cell.angle_alpha   90.00
_cell.angle_beta   90.00
_cell.angle_gamma   90.00
#
_symmetry.space_group_name_H-M   'P 1'
#
loop_
_entity.id
_entity.type
_entity.pdbx_description
1 polymer ?
#
loop_
_entity_poly.entity_id
_entity_poly.type
_entity_poly.pdbx_seq_one_letter_code
_entity_poly.pdbx_strand_id
1 'polypeptide(L)'
;MADHVSVTVYDESSSFDDDGRLKRRGNVWTASAHIITAVIDSGVLIVAWATAQLGWIAGPAILLLFSIVTYYTSNLLSDCYRKGDQLTGKRNYTYMDAVRVNLGGVHVKICGILQYANIVGVAIGYAIASSMSMVAVKRSNCFHEYGHQAACNVSTTPYMIAFGVVQIVLSQIPAFDQISWLSIVAAVMSMTYSTIGLGLGVAKVAETGKVQEV
;
A
#
# COMPACT_ATOMS: atom_id res chain seq x y z
N MET A 1 2.24 -52.09 -36.34
CA MET A 1 0.85 -51.66 -36.15
C MET A 1 0.82 -50.92 -34.83
N ALA A 2 0.40 -49.65 -34.85
CA ALA A 2 0.84 -48.60 -33.94
C ALA A 2 0.59 -48.87 -32.44
N ASP A 3 1.61 -48.61 -31.63
CA ASP A 3 1.48 -48.44 -30.18
C ASP A 3 0.66 -47.19 -29.89
N HIS A 4 -0.43 -47.38 -29.16
CA HIS A 4 -1.19 -46.30 -28.55
C HIS A 4 -0.33 -45.65 -27.45
N VAL A 5 0.36 -44.55 -27.79
CA VAL A 5 0.90 -43.62 -26.81
C VAL A 5 -0.29 -42.91 -26.16
N SER A 6 -0.79 -43.50 -25.08
CA SER A 6 -1.67 -42.83 -24.12
C SER A 6 -0.85 -41.79 -23.37
N VAL A 7 -0.80 -40.57 -23.92
CA VAL A 7 -0.35 -39.38 -23.19
C VAL A 7 -1.20 -39.30 -21.92
N THR A 8 -0.55 -39.51 -20.79
CA THR A 8 -1.15 -39.40 -19.45
C THR A 8 -1.60 -37.97 -19.22
N VAL A 9 -2.87 -37.69 -19.50
CA VAL A 9 -3.59 -36.48 -19.07
C VAL A 9 -3.94 -36.63 -17.59
N TYR A 10 -2.93 -36.74 -16.74
CA TYR A 10 -3.07 -36.63 -15.30
C TYR A 10 -2.01 -35.63 -14.83
N ASP A 11 -2.50 -34.49 -14.32
CA ASP A 11 -1.82 -33.46 -13.53
C ASP A 11 -1.65 -32.04 -14.11
N GLU A 12 -2.29 -31.69 -15.23
CA GLU A 12 -2.42 -30.26 -15.60
C GLU A 12 -3.54 -29.56 -14.79
N SER A 13 -4.68 -30.22 -14.54
CA SER A 13 -5.82 -29.58 -13.85
C SER A 13 -5.58 -29.25 -12.37
N SER A 14 -4.54 -29.79 -11.74
CA SER A 14 -4.23 -29.51 -10.34
C SER A 14 -3.42 -28.22 -10.14
N SER A 15 -2.71 -27.81 -11.19
CA SER A 15 -1.73 -26.72 -11.19
C SER A 15 -2.33 -25.37 -11.61
N PHE A 16 -3.49 -25.38 -12.27
CA PHE A 16 -4.20 -24.19 -12.74
C PHE A 16 -5.53 -23.98 -12.00
N ASP A 17 -5.94 -22.73 -11.87
CA ASP A 17 -7.22 -22.30 -11.29
C ASP A 17 -8.33 -22.32 -12.37
N ASP A 18 -9.58 -22.07 -11.96
CA ASP A 18 -10.78 -22.05 -12.84
C ASP A 18 -10.70 -21.05 -14.01
N ASP A 19 -9.76 -20.12 -13.95
CA ASP A 19 -9.48 -19.07 -14.94
C ASP A 19 -8.26 -19.38 -15.85
N GLY A 20 -7.67 -20.57 -15.72
CA GLY A 20 -6.52 -21.02 -16.51
C GLY A 20 -5.16 -20.44 -16.09
N ARG A 21 -5.10 -19.68 -14.98
CA ARG A 21 -3.83 -19.19 -14.41
C ARG A 21 -3.28 -20.16 -13.38
N LEU A 22 -1.97 -20.06 -13.08
CA LEU A 22 -1.34 -20.84 -12.01
C LEU A 22 -2.13 -20.71 -10.70
N LYS A 23 -2.29 -21.83 -10.00
CA LYS A 23 -3.07 -21.93 -8.78
C LYS A 23 -2.55 -20.96 -7.72
N ARG A 24 -3.42 -20.06 -7.26
CA ARG A 24 -3.11 -19.08 -6.21
C ARG A 24 -2.93 -19.82 -4.89
N ARG A 25 -1.79 -19.62 -4.22
CA ARG A 25 -1.46 -20.26 -2.93
C ARG A 25 -1.74 -19.39 -1.71
N GLY A 26 -2.17 -18.14 -1.91
CA GLY A 26 -2.47 -17.21 -0.83
C GLY A 26 -3.66 -17.67 0.01
N ASN A 27 -3.61 -17.43 1.31
CA ASN A 27 -4.72 -17.66 2.24
C ASN A 27 -5.18 -16.32 2.85
N VAL A 28 -6.19 -16.38 3.73
CA VAL A 28 -6.73 -15.18 4.40
C VAL A 28 -5.64 -14.43 5.16
N TRP A 29 -4.71 -15.13 5.81
CA TRP A 29 -3.60 -14.49 6.53
C TRP A 29 -2.66 -13.70 5.62
N THR A 30 -2.24 -14.28 4.49
CA THR A 30 -1.40 -13.58 3.51
C THR A 30 -2.14 -12.39 2.91
N ALA A 31 -3.42 -12.54 2.59
CA ALA A 31 -4.25 -11.46 2.07
C ALA A 31 -4.42 -10.32 3.10
N SER A 32 -4.75 -10.66 4.36
CA SER A 32 -4.85 -9.68 5.46
C SER A 32 -3.52 -8.96 5.69
N ALA A 33 -2.40 -9.68 5.69
CA ALA A 33 -1.08 -9.06 5.81
C ALA A 33 -0.82 -8.06 4.68
N HIS A 34 -1.08 -8.43 3.42
CA HIS A 34 -0.93 -7.51 2.29
C HIS A 34 -1.83 -6.28 2.41
N ILE A 35 -3.09 -6.44 2.81
CA ILE A 35 -4.01 -5.33 3.02
C ILE A 35 -3.50 -4.40 4.13
N ILE A 36 -3.09 -4.96 5.27
CA ILE A 36 -2.55 -4.18 6.39
C ILE A 36 -1.31 -3.40 5.95
N THR A 37 -0.38 -4.03 5.22
CA THR A 37 0.83 -3.35 4.73
C THR A 37 0.54 -2.29 3.67
N ALA A 38 -0.53 -2.44 2.91
CA ALA A 38 -0.95 -1.43 1.93
C ALA A 38 -1.61 -0.22 2.59
N VAL A 39 -2.29 -0.43 3.73
CA VAL A 39 -2.99 0.64 4.48
C VAL A 39 -2.07 1.34 5.46
N ILE A 40 -1.24 0.58 6.20
CA ILE A 40 -0.23 1.11 7.13
C ILE A 40 1.01 1.48 6.32
N ASP A 41 0.93 2.66 5.74
CA ASP A 41 2.01 3.26 4.97
C ASP A 41 2.39 4.64 5.54
N SER A 42 3.45 5.26 5.01
CA SER A 42 3.85 6.66 5.17
C SER A 42 2.68 7.66 5.25
N GLY A 43 1.56 7.40 4.58
CA GLY A 43 0.33 8.19 4.70
C GLY A 43 -0.22 8.33 6.13
N VAL A 44 0.03 7.39 7.04
CA VAL A 44 -0.46 7.49 8.43
C VAL A 44 0.13 8.69 9.19
N LEU A 45 1.32 9.14 8.81
CA LEU A 45 1.98 10.31 9.42
C LEU A 45 1.17 11.59 9.17
N ILE A 46 0.67 11.79 7.95
CA ILE A 46 -0.14 12.96 7.62
C ILE A 46 -1.56 12.84 8.16
N VAL A 47 -2.08 11.61 8.27
CA VAL A 47 -3.37 11.35 8.92
C VAL A 47 -3.32 11.73 10.40
N ALA A 48 -2.25 11.41 11.12
CA ALA A 48 -2.08 11.82 12.52
C ALA A 48 -2.09 13.34 12.68
N TRP A 49 -1.37 14.05 11.80
CA TRP A 49 -1.37 15.52 11.79
C TRP A 49 -2.76 16.09 11.49
N ALA A 50 -3.44 15.60 10.44
CA ALA A 50 -4.79 16.06 10.09
C ALA A 50 -5.81 15.79 11.20
N THR A 51 -5.71 14.63 11.87
CA THR A 51 -6.54 14.28 13.03
C THR A 51 -6.31 15.23 14.19
N ALA A 52 -5.05 15.63 14.43
CA ALA A 52 -4.72 16.61 15.46
C ALA A 52 -5.37 17.98 15.18
N GLN A 53 -5.40 18.43 13.91
CA GLN A 53 -6.04 19.69 13.53
C GLN A 53 -7.57 19.68 13.72
N LEU A 54 -8.20 18.51 13.68
CA LEU A 54 -9.65 18.35 13.90
C LEU A 54 -10.02 18.25 15.40
N GLY A 55 -9.03 18.14 16.28
CA GLY A 55 -9.24 17.99 17.72
C GLY A 55 -9.71 16.60 18.15
N TRP A 56 -9.81 16.40 19.47
CA TRP A 56 -9.99 15.08 20.10
C TRP A 56 -11.35 14.41 19.82
N ILE A 57 -12.38 15.19 19.46
CA ILE A 57 -13.72 14.65 19.17
C ILE A 57 -13.91 14.43 17.67
N ALA A 58 -13.72 15.47 16.86
CA ALA A 58 -14.00 15.38 15.43
C ALA A 58 -12.98 14.51 14.69
N GLY A 59 -11.71 14.48 15.13
CA GLY A 59 -10.68 13.63 14.56
C GLY A 59 -11.03 12.14 14.62
N PRO A 60 -11.22 11.54 15.80
CA PRO A 60 -11.64 10.13 15.91
C PRO A 60 -12.99 9.85 15.25
N ALA A 61 -13.96 10.78 15.34
CA ALA A 61 -15.27 10.62 14.70
C ALA A 61 -15.14 10.50 13.17
N ILE A 62 -14.32 11.33 12.52
CA ILE A 62 -14.13 11.24 11.07
C ILE A 62 -13.33 10.00 10.67
N LEU A 63 -12.36 9.57 11.48
CA LEU A 63 -11.62 8.32 11.23
C LEU A 63 -12.54 7.10 11.29
N LEU A 64 -13.46 7.05 12.26
CA LEU A 64 -14.47 6.00 12.34
C LEU A 64 -15.42 6.02 11.15
N LEU A 65 -15.88 7.21 10.74
CA LEU A 65 -16.73 7.37 9.55
C LEU A 65 -16.03 6.86 8.29
N PHE A 66 -14.77 7.27 8.06
CA PHE A 66 -14.00 6.77 6.92
C PHE A 66 -13.75 5.26 7.02
N SER A 67 -13.54 4.71 8.21
CA SER A 67 -13.43 3.25 8.38
C SER A 67 -14.70 2.51 7.97
N ILE A 68 -15.89 3.01 8.32
CA ILE A 68 -17.17 2.40 7.93
C ILE A 68 -17.36 2.48 6.41
N VAL A 69 -17.07 3.62 5.80
CA VAL A 69 -17.16 3.80 4.34
C VAL A 69 -16.18 2.87 3.61
N THR A 70 -14.93 2.77 4.07
CA THR A 70 -13.93 1.87 3.49
C THR A 70 -14.34 0.40 3.64
N TYR A 71 -14.89 0.01 4.80
CA TYR A 71 -15.40 -1.35 5.00
C TYR A 71 -16.54 -1.68 4.03
N TYR A 72 -17.53 -0.79 3.91
CA TYR A 72 -18.66 -0.99 3.01
C TYR A 72 -18.22 -1.10 1.55
N THR A 73 -17.37 -0.18 1.09
CA THR A 73 -16.86 -0.17 -0.28
C THR A 73 -15.95 -1.36 -0.59
N SER A 74 -15.17 -1.85 0.37
CA SER A 74 -14.34 -3.05 0.23
C SER A 74 -15.20 -4.30 0.04
N ASN A 75 -16.32 -4.43 0.77
CA ASN A 75 -17.27 -5.52 0.58
C ASN A 75 -17.89 -5.46 -0.82
N LEU A 76 -18.35 -4.29 -1.25
CA LEU A 76 -18.91 -4.12 -2.61
C LEU A 76 -17.90 -4.49 -3.70
N LEU A 77 -16.63 -4.09 -3.54
CA LEU A 77 -15.58 -4.42 -4.49
C LEU A 77 -15.27 -5.93 -4.49
N SER A 78 -15.25 -6.55 -3.30
CA SER A 78 -15.12 -7.99 -3.14
C SER A 78 -16.28 -8.74 -3.82
N ASP A 79 -17.50 -8.23 -3.77
CA ASP A 79 -18.64 -8.86 -4.44
C ASP A 79 -18.56 -8.70 -5.96
N CYS A 80 -18.07 -7.55 -6.45
CA CYS A 80 -17.94 -7.24 -7.87
C CYS A 80 -16.74 -7.90 -8.57
N TYR A 81 -15.92 -8.69 -7.87
CA TYR A 81 -14.73 -9.31 -8.45
C TYR A 81 -15.06 -10.35 -9.53
N ARG A 82 -16.23 -11.00 -9.45
CA ARG A 82 -16.79 -11.88 -10.50
C ARG A 82 -18.09 -11.28 -11.02
N LYS A 83 -18.33 -11.42 -12.33
CA LYS A 83 -19.60 -11.04 -12.95
C LYS A 83 -20.48 -12.27 -13.14
N GLY A 84 -21.73 -12.19 -12.70
CA GLY A 84 -22.73 -13.26 -12.84
C GLY A 84 -22.72 -14.19 -11.63
N ASP A 85 -22.46 -15.48 -11.86
CA ASP A 85 -22.34 -16.46 -10.78
C ASP A 85 -21.03 -16.26 -9.98
N GLN A 86 -21.13 -16.24 -8.66
CA GLN A 86 -19.99 -16.00 -7.76
C GLN A 86 -19.03 -17.20 -7.72
N LEU A 87 -19.48 -18.39 -8.15
CA LEU A 87 -18.67 -19.60 -8.19
C LEU A 87 -17.98 -19.80 -9.55
N THR A 88 -18.66 -19.48 -10.67
CA THR A 88 -18.15 -19.76 -12.02
C THR A 88 -17.89 -18.53 -12.90
N GLY A 89 -18.32 -17.34 -12.48
CA GLY A 89 -18.23 -16.10 -13.29
C GLY A 89 -16.79 -15.69 -13.62
N LYS A 90 -16.59 -14.92 -14.70
CA LYS A 90 -15.24 -14.45 -15.07
C LYS A 90 -14.69 -13.50 -13.99
N ARG A 91 -13.48 -13.78 -13.50
CA ARG A 91 -12.79 -12.94 -12.51
C ARG A 91 -12.21 -11.68 -13.16
N ASN A 92 -12.38 -10.56 -12.48
CA ASN A 92 -11.79 -9.26 -12.82
C ASN A 92 -10.59 -9.00 -11.90
N TYR A 93 -9.40 -8.89 -12.48
CA TYR A 93 -8.16 -8.70 -11.72
C TYR A 93 -7.87 -7.26 -11.37
N THR A 94 -8.47 -6.33 -12.11
CA THR A 94 -8.25 -4.91 -11.91
C THR A 94 -9.58 -4.24 -11.61
N TYR A 95 -9.53 -3.19 -10.79
CA TYR A 95 -10.69 -2.34 -10.51
C TYR A 95 -11.35 -1.86 -11.82
N MET A 96 -10.54 -1.46 -12.79
CA MET A 96 -11.01 -0.98 -14.09
C MET A 96 -11.75 -2.04 -14.90
N ASP A 97 -11.31 -3.30 -14.85
CA ASP A 97 -12.04 -4.39 -15.49
C ASP A 97 -13.36 -4.67 -14.78
N ALA A 98 -13.38 -4.64 -13.44
CA ALA A 98 -14.60 -4.79 -12.66
C ALA A 98 -15.63 -3.68 -12.98
N VAL A 99 -15.19 -2.42 -13.07
CA VAL A 99 -16.07 -1.31 -13.48
C VAL A 99 -16.55 -1.47 -14.92
N ARG A 100 -15.67 -1.93 -15.83
CA ARG A 100 -16.03 -2.15 -17.24
C ARG A 100 -17.12 -3.19 -17.40
N VAL A 101 -17.03 -4.30 -16.67
CA VAL A 101 -18.00 -5.39 -16.83
C VAL A 101 -19.31 -5.13 -16.09
N ASN A 102 -19.29 -4.36 -14.99
CA ASN A 102 -20.49 -4.09 -14.18
C ASN A 102 -21.21 -2.80 -14.57
N LEU A 103 -20.50 -1.68 -14.76
CA LEU A 103 -21.11 -0.36 -15.04
C LEU A 103 -21.00 0.04 -16.52
N GLY A 104 -19.89 -0.30 -17.17
CA GLY A 104 -19.66 0.00 -18.58
C GLY A 104 -19.60 1.49 -18.94
N GLY A 105 -19.39 1.78 -20.23
CA GLY A 105 -19.55 3.12 -20.82
C GLY A 105 -18.72 4.23 -20.18
N VAL A 106 -19.40 5.32 -19.80
CA VAL A 106 -18.79 6.57 -19.28
C VAL A 106 -18.18 6.38 -17.90
N HIS A 107 -18.75 5.49 -17.07
CA HIS A 107 -18.27 5.24 -15.71
C HIS A 107 -16.83 4.71 -15.69
N VAL A 108 -16.45 3.88 -16.67
CA VAL A 108 -15.06 3.41 -16.82
C VAL A 108 -14.10 4.57 -17.01
N LYS A 109 -14.46 5.57 -17.82
CA LYS A 109 -13.60 6.74 -18.06
C LYS A 109 -13.45 7.57 -16.79
N ILE A 110 -14.55 7.85 -16.09
CA ILE A 110 -14.53 8.64 -14.85
C ILE A 110 -13.75 7.91 -13.75
N CYS A 111 -14.09 6.65 -13.47
CA CYS A 111 -13.39 5.82 -12.48
C CYS A 111 -11.92 5.63 -12.83
N GLY A 112 -11.59 5.50 -14.11
CA GLY A 112 -10.20 5.43 -14.59
C GLY A 112 -9.43 6.70 -14.31
N ILE A 113 -9.99 7.87 -14.63
CA ILE A 113 -9.35 9.16 -14.35
C ILE A 113 -9.08 9.30 -12.85
N LEU A 114 -10.07 8.99 -12.00
CA LEU A 114 -9.90 9.06 -10.54
C LEU A 114 -8.85 8.07 -10.02
N GLN A 115 -8.87 6.82 -10.51
CA GLN A 115 -7.91 5.79 -10.11
C GLN A 115 -6.48 6.19 -10.49
N TYR A 116 -6.25 6.64 -11.74
CA TYR A 116 -4.93 7.05 -12.19
C TYR A 116 -4.43 8.31 -11.50
N ALA A 117 -5.32 9.30 -11.27
CA ALA A 117 -4.97 10.50 -10.51
C ALA A 117 -4.52 10.14 -9.07
N ASN A 118 -5.23 9.22 -8.41
CA ASN A 118 -4.84 8.71 -7.10
C ASN A 118 -3.47 8.02 -7.14
N ILE A 119 -3.24 7.09 -8.07
CA ILE A 119 -1.96 6.38 -8.20
C ILE A 119 -0.80 7.36 -8.44
N VAL A 120 -0.99 8.37 -9.29
CA VAL A 120 0.01 9.42 -9.54
C VAL A 120 0.27 10.24 -8.28
N GLY A 121 -0.78 10.65 -7.56
CA GLY A 121 -0.65 11.39 -6.31
C GLY A 121 0.13 10.60 -5.25
N VAL A 122 -0.19 9.32 -5.09
CA VAL A 122 0.51 8.39 -4.20
C VAL A 122 1.99 8.24 -4.60
N ALA A 123 2.28 8.08 -5.89
CA ALA A 123 3.66 7.98 -6.38
C ALA A 123 4.49 9.24 -6.09
N ILE A 124 3.91 10.43 -6.27
CA ILE A 124 4.55 11.71 -5.92
C ILE A 124 4.77 11.80 -4.41
N GLY A 125 3.76 11.45 -3.61
CA GLY A 125 3.84 11.44 -2.15
C GLY A 125 4.99 10.57 -1.65
N TYR A 126 5.11 9.35 -2.17
CA TYR A 126 6.22 8.45 -1.85
C TYR A 126 7.59 9.01 -2.24
N ALA A 127 7.69 9.63 -3.41
CA ALA A 127 8.95 10.21 -3.86
C ALA A 127 9.43 11.34 -2.93
N ILE A 128 8.51 12.22 -2.52
CA ILE A 128 8.81 13.30 -1.58
C ILE A 128 9.15 12.72 -0.20
N ALA A 129 8.33 11.82 0.32
CA ALA A 129 8.52 11.22 1.64
C ALA A 129 9.87 10.50 1.75
N SER A 130 10.18 9.60 0.80
CA SER A 130 11.45 8.87 0.77
C SER A 130 12.66 9.80 0.71
N SER A 131 12.55 10.89 -0.06
CA SER A 131 13.64 11.84 -0.21
C SER A 131 13.88 12.64 1.06
N MET A 132 12.81 13.10 1.71
CA MET A 132 12.88 13.80 3.00
C MET A 132 13.45 12.89 4.10
N SER A 133 13.06 11.62 4.14
CA SER A 133 13.63 10.64 5.07
C SER A 133 15.15 10.49 4.88
N MET A 134 15.62 10.39 3.63
CA MET A 134 17.06 10.24 3.35
C MET A 134 17.85 11.52 3.71
N VAL A 135 17.28 12.69 3.44
CA VAL A 135 17.83 13.98 3.87
C VAL A 135 17.95 14.04 5.40
N ALA A 136 16.93 13.60 6.13
CA ALA A 136 16.94 13.58 7.59
C ALA A 136 18.05 12.66 8.15
N VAL A 137 18.21 11.45 7.58
CA VAL A 137 19.29 10.52 7.97
C VAL A 137 20.67 11.14 7.74
N LYS A 138 20.89 11.72 6.56
CA LYS A 138 22.19 12.36 6.23
C LYS A 138 22.49 13.56 7.11
N ARG A 139 21.48 14.36 7.40
CA ARG A 139 21.60 15.48 8.33
C ARG A 139 21.92 15.00 9.75
N SER A 140 21.28 13.92 10.22
CA SER A 140 21.58 13.32 11.52
C SER A 140 23.01 12.79 11.60
N ASN A 141 23.50 12.13 10.55
CA ASN A 141 24.89 11.65 10.52
C ASN A 141 25.88 12.83 10.54
N CYS A 142 25.58 13.91 9.82
CA CYS A 142 26.40 15.12 9.83
C CYS A 142 26.46 15.77 11.23
N PHE A 143 25.33 15.87 11.93
CA PHE A 143 25.33 16.39 13.32
C PHE A 143 26.05 15.48 14.30
N HIS A 144 26.03 14.16 14.07
CA HIS A 144 26.77 13.21 14.90
C HIS A 144 28.28 13.36 14.74
N GLU A 145 28.75 13.63 13.52
CA GLU A 145 30.19 13.72 13.20
C GLU A 145 30.79 15.11 13.51
N TYR A 146 30.08 16.19 13.15
CA TYR A 146 30.59 17.56 13.25
C TYR A 146 29.99 18.36 14.43
N GLY A 147 29.10 17.74 15.20
CA GLY A 147 28.39 18.36 16.32
C GLY A 147 27.14 19.15 15.91
N HIS A 148 26.24 19.38 16.88
CA HIS A 148 24.93 20.02 16.64
C HIS A 148 25.00 21.48 16.14
N GLN A 149 26.16 22.13 16.20
CA GLN A 149 26.37 23.50 15.74
C GLN A 149 26.88 23.58 14.28
N ALA A 150 27.11 22.45 13.61
CA ALA A 150 27.57 22.42 12.24
C ALA A 150 26.46 22.81 11.24
N ALA A 151 26.80 23.59 10.21
CA ALA A 151 25.89 23.96 9.14
C ALA A 151 25.67 22.79 8.16
N CYS A 152 24.86 21.81 8.56
CA CYS A 152 24.54 20.63 7.76
C CYS A 152 23.38 20.92 6.78
N ASN A 153 23.71 21.47 5.61
CA ASN A 153 22.76 21.64 4.51
C ASN A 153 22.82 20.46 3.54
N VAL A 154 21.71 19.75 3.39
CA VAL A 154 21.58 18.58 2.52
C VAL A 154 20.47 18.84 1.50
N SER A 155 20.77 18.68 0.21
CA SER A 155 19.79 18.87 -0.87
C SER A 155 18.89 17.65 -1.05
N THR A 156 17.58 17.87 -1.26
CA THR A 156 16.57 16.83 -1.48
C THR A 156 16.56 16.30 -2.92
N THR A 157 16.90 17.12 -3.90
CA THR A 157 16.87 16.80 -5.34
C THR A 157 17.59 15.51 -5.74
N PRO A 158 18.84 15.24 -5.31
CA PRO A 158 19.52 14.00 -5.70
C PRO A 158 18.80 12.74 -5.19
N TYR A 159 18.16 12.80 -4.02
CA TYR A 159 17.43 11.67 -3.45
C TYR A 159 16.10 11.42 -4.19
N MET A 160 15.42 12.47 -4.65
CA MET A 160 14.23 12.33 -5.51
C MET A 160 14.58 11.63 -6.83
N ILE A 161 15.69 12.03 -7.46
CA ILE A 161 16.15 11.40 -8.71
C ILE A 161 16.54 9.94 -8.46
N ALA A 162 17.31 9.67 -7.40
CA ALA A 162 17.73 8.31 -7.05
C ALA A 162 16.53 7.39 -6.79
N PHE A 163 15.51 7.86 -6.05
CA PHE A 163 14.29 7.09 -5.82
C PHE A 163 13.52 6.81 -7.12
N GLY A 164 13.44 7.78 -8.03
CA GLY A 164 12.85 7.58 -9.36
C GLY A 164 13.58 6.51 -10.19
N VAL A 165 14.92 6.49 -10.15
CA VAL A 165 15.71 5.44 -10.83
C VAL A 165 15.39 4.06 -10.25
N VAL A 166 15.31 3.94 -8.91
CA VAL A 166 14.92 2.67 -8.25
C VAL A 166 13.52 2.24 -8.68
N GLN A 167 12.55 3.16 -8.76
CA GLN A 167 11.21 2.84 -9.24
C GLN A 167 11.21 2.32 -10.68
N ILE A 168 12.00 2.91 -11.57
CA ILE A 168 12.13 2.45 -12.96
C ILE A 168 12.67 1.02 -12.99
N VAL A 169 13.71 0.72 -12.21
CA VAL A 169 14.28 -0.64 -12.13
C VAL A 169 13.26 -1.63 -11.58
N LEU A 170 12.57 -1.29 -10.48
CA LEU A 170 11.55 -2.16 -9.88
C LEU A 170 10.35 -2.38 -10.80
N SER A 171 10.00 -1.41 -11.64
CA SER A 171 8.91 -1.54 -12.62
C SER A 171 9.19 -2.60 -13.70
N GLN A 172 10.46 -2.99 -13.91
CA GLN A 172 10.84 -4.04 -14.85
C GLN A 172 10.58 -5.46 -14.31
N ILE A 173 10.27 -5.62 -13.02
CA ILE A 173 10.02 -6.92 -12.41
C ILE A 173 8.55 -7.31 -12.66
N PRO A 174 8.27 -8.33 -13.51
CA PRO A 174 6.92 -8.61 -13.98
C PRO A 174 6.09 -9.46 -13.00
N ALA A 175 6.70 -10.05 -11.97
CA ALA A 175 6.08 -11.08 -11.14
C ALA A 175 5.98 -10.66 -9.66
N PHE A 176 4.75 -10.62 -9.15
CA PHE A 176 4.41 -10.17 -7.78
C PHE A 176 4.91 -11.12 -6.68
N ASP A 177 5.12 -12.39 -6.98
CA ASP A 177 5.69 -13.38 -6.07
C ASP A 177 7.14 -13.06 -5.70
N GLN A 178 7.92 -12.53 -6.64
CA GLN A 178 9.33 -12.16 -6.45
C GLN A 178 9.52 -10.92 -5.57
N ILE A 179 8.49 -10.10 -5.39
CA ILE A 179 8.51 -8.87 -4.59
C ILE A 179 7.77 -9.00 -3.25
N SER A 180 7.24 -10.18 -2.92
CA SER A 180 6.53 -10.43 -1.65
C SER A 180 7.36 -10.11 -0.40
N TRP A 181 8.69 -10.27 -0.48
CA TRP A 181 9.62 -9.88 0.59
C TRP A 181 9.61 -8.38 0.89
N LEU A 182 9.32 -7.52 -0.12
CA LEU A 182 9.20 -6.08 0.09
C LEU A 182 8.01 -5.75 0.98
N SER A 183 6.90 -6.48 0.87
CA SER A 183 5.75 -6.31 1.77
C SER A 183 6.11 -6.64 3.22
N ILE A 184 6.95 -7.65 3.45
CA ILE A 184 7.42 -8.00 4.80
C ILE A 184 8.29 -6.87 5.37
N VAL A 185 9.24 -6.34 4.58
CA VAL A 185 10.07 -5.20 5.00
C VAL A 185 9.21 -3.98 5.29
N ALA A 186 8.25 -3.67 4.41
CA ALA A 186 7.31 -2.58 4.63
C ALA A 186 6.53 -2.76 5.93
N ALA A 187 6.02 -3.97 6.22
CA ALA A 187 5.33 -4.27 7.47
C ALA A 187 6.19 -3.97 8.71
N VAL A 188 7.44 -4.43 8.70
CA VAL A 188 8.38 -4.24 9.81
C VAL A 188 8.70 -2.77 10.02
N MET A 189 8.97 -2.03 8.93
CA MET A 189 9.20 -0.58 8.99
C MET A 189 7.95 0.14 9.53
N SER A 190 6.77 -0.29 9.10
CA SER A 190 5.50 0.28 9.50
C SER A 190 5.17 0.13 10.98
N MET A 191 5.40 -1.07 11.52
CA MET A 191 5.30 -1.30 12.95
C MET A 191 6.33 -0.47 13.71
N THR A 192 7.58 -0.43 13.23
CA THR A 192 8.68 0.28 13.88
C THR A 192 8.38 1.77 14.03
N TYR A 193 8.01 2.47 12.94
CA TYR A 193 7.74 3.90 13.04
C TYR A 193 6.50 4.18 13.90
N SER A 194 5.49 3.30 13.86
CA SER A 194 4.27 3.46 14.67
C SER A 194 4.58 3.32 16.16
N THR A 195 5.41 2.33 16.53
CA THR A 195 5.87 2.14 17.91
C THR A 195 6.71 3.32 18.40
N ILE A 196 7.61 3.85 17.56
CA ILE A 196 8.40 5.04 17.90
C ILE A 196 7.48 6.25 18.11
N GLY A 197 6.54 6.49 17.20
CA GLY A 197 5.58 7.58 17.30
C GLY A 197 4.73 7.50 18.56
N LEU A 198 4.19 6.31 18.87
CA LEU A 198 3.44 6.06 20.10
C LEU A 198 4.30 6.29 21.35
N GLY A 199 5.52 5.75 21.37
CA GLY A 199 6.44 5.89 22.49
C GLY A 199 6.80 7.35 22.78
N LEU A 200 7.12 8.13 21.74
CA LEU A 200 7.39 9.56 21.86
C LEU A 200 6.15 10.33 22.34
N GLY A 201 4.96 9.99 21.83
CA GLY A 201 3.70 10.59 22.27
C GLY A 201 3.40 10.33 23.75
N VAL A 202 3.52 9.08 24.20
CA VAL A 202 3.32 8.70 25.61
C VAL A 202 4.35 9.38 26.51
N ALA A 203 5.63 9.39 26.12
CA ALA A 203 6.67 10.08 26.87
C ALA A 203 6.38 11.58 27.02
N LYS A 204 5.90 12.23 25.95
CA LYS A 204 5.55 13.65 25.98
C LYS A 204 4.39 13.95 26.92
N VAL A 205 3.36 13.10 26.94
CA VAL A 205 2.23 13.24 27.86
C VAL A 205 2.68 13.03 29.31
N ALA A 206 3.54 12.04 29.56
CA ALA A 206 4.09 11.77 30.88
C ALA A 206 4.94 12.94 31.43
N GLU A 207 5.72 13.60 30.56
CA GLU A 207 6.53 14.78 30.92
C GLU A 207 5.65 16.02 31.19
N THR A 208 4.65 16.25 30.34
CA THR A 208 3.89 17.53 30.35
C THR A 208 2.71 17.50 31.33
N GLY A 209 2.26 16.33 31.76
CA GLY A 209 1.14 16.15 32.70
C GLY A 209 -0.22 16.65 32.18
N LYS A 210 -0.29 17.11 30.93
CA LYS A 210 -1.48 17.65 30.26
C LYS A 210 -1.51 17.16 28.82
N VAL A 211 -2.68 16.75 28.35
CA VAL A 211 -2.95 16.62 26.92
C VAL A 211 -3.13 18.04 26.39
N GLN A 212 -2.10 18.59 25.75
CA GLN A 212 -2.22 19.87 25.06
C GLN A 212 -2.89 19.63 23.71
N GLU A 213 -4.07 20.23 23.52
CA GLU A 213 -4.67 20.39 22.20
C GLU A 213 -3.78 21.35 21.38
N VAL A 214 -3.50 20.97 20.12
CA VAL A 214 -2.73 21.77 19.16
C VAL A 214 -3.63 22.80 18.52
#